data_AF-A0A6J6J7Z0-F1
#
_entry.id   AF-A0A6J6J7Z0-F1
#
_cell.length_a   1.000
_cell.length_b   1.000
_cell.length_c   1.000
_cell.angle_alpha   90.00
_cell.angle_beta   90.00
_cell.angle_gamma   90.00
#
_symmetry.space_group_name_H-M   'P 1'
#
loop_
_entity.id
_entity.type
_entity.pdbx_description
1 polymer ?
#
loop_
_entity_poly.entity_id
_entity_poly.type
_entity_poly.pdbx_seq_one_letter_code
_entity_poly.pdbx_strand_id
1 'polypeptide(L)' 'MADALDLDAMLERFRDRAAAVKNRNLPPIGGDERARFIEQAQNDFQDFAIIGDAKATLDDGFLTLTIDLRPKS' A
#
# COMPACT_ATOMS: atom_id res chain seq x y z
N MET A 1 -8.68 28.02 -2.98
CA MET A 1 -9.20 26.99 -3.90
C MET A 1 -8.86 25.66 -3.26
N ALA A 2 -9.82 24.74 -3.11
CA ALA A 2 -9.49 23.42 -2.57
C ALA A 2 -8.40 22.83 -3.46
N ASP A 3 -7.21 22.55 -2.92
CA ASP A 3 -6.19 21.79 -3.62
C ASP A 3 -6.87 20.51 -4.11
N ALA A 4 -6.98 20.37 -5.43
CA ALA A 4 -7.52 19.16 -6.02
C ALA A 4 -6.71 17.98 -5.48
N LEU A 5 -7.39 16.93 -5.03
CA LEU A 5 -6.73 15.75 -4.47
C LEU A 5 -5.80 15.15 -5.54
N ASP A 6 -4.49 15.23 -5.31
CA ASP A 6 -3.48 14.65 -6.21
C ASP A 6 -3.44 13.13 -6.02
N LEU A 7 -4.19 12.43 -6.88
CA LEU A 7 -4.32 10.99 -6.86
C LEU A 7 -3.01 10.29 -7.23
N ASP A 8 -2.26 10.82 -8.19
CA ASP A 8 -1.01 10.22 -8.64
C ASP A 8 0.04 10.28 -7.52
N ALA A 9 0.18 11.44 -6.87
CA ALA A 9 1.04 11.58 -5.69
C ALA A 9 0.55 10.70 -4.53
N MET A 10 -0.76 10.50 -4.37
CA MET A 10 -1.29 9.58 -3.37
C MET A 10 -0.87 8.14 -3.64
N LEU A 11 -1.06 7.65 -4.87
CA LEU A 11 -0.68 6.30 -5.27
C LEU A 11 0.85 6.09 -5.11
N GLU A 12 1.65 7.09 -5.47
CA GLU A 12 3.11 7.04 -5.30
C GLU A 12 3.51 6.88 -3.84
N ARG A 13 2.90 7.65 -2.92
CA ARG A 13 3.16 7.50 -1.47
C ARG A 13 2.82 6.08 -0.97
N PHE A 14 1.85 5.38 -1.56
CA PHE A 14 1.55 3.99 -1.20
C PHE A 14 2.57 3.01 -1.78
N ARG A 15 3.04 3.22 -3.00
CA ARG A 15 4.16 2.44 -3.59
C ARG A 15 5.43 2.58 -2.75
N ASP A 16 5.76 3.80 -2.33
CA ASP A 16 6.90 4.08 -1.45
C ASP A 16 6.78 3.37 -0.11
N ARG A 17 5.59 3.37 0.50
CA ARG A 17 5.33 2.63 1.74
C ARG A 17 5.50 1.13 1.57
N ALA A 18 4.99 0.54 0.49
CA ALA A 18 5.20 -0.88 0.20
C ALA A 18 6.69 -1.21 0.05
N ALA A 19 7.44 -0.38 -0.67
CA ALA A 19 8.89 -0.53 -0.81
C ALA A 19 9.61 -0.42 0.54
N ALA A 20 9.20 0.53 1.39
CA ALA A 20 9.78 0.72 2.72
C ALA A 20 9.54 -0.49 3.64
N VAL A 21 8.35 -1.09 3.63
CA VAL A 21 8.05 -2.30 4.41
C VAL A 21 8.94 -3.47 3.96
N LYS A 22 9.12 -3.65 2.65
CA LYS A 22 9.98 -4.69 2.09
C LYS A 22 11.46 -4.53 2.45
N ASN A 23 11.94 -3.29 2.55
CA ASN A 23 13.35 -2.96 2.81
C ASN A 23 13.68 -2.79 4.30
N ARG A 24 12.68 -2.85 5.19
CA ARG A 24 12.87 -2.65 6.63
C ARG A 24 13.60 -3.82 7.25
N ASN A 25 14.65 -3.52 8.01
CA ASN A 25 15.32 -4.52 8.83
C ASN A 25 14.42 -4.97 9.99
N LEU A 26 14.47 -6.27 10.28
CA LEU A 26 13.80 -6.83 11.45
C LEU A 26 14.49 -6.32 12.72
N PRO A 27 13.77 -5.69 13.67
CA PRO A 27 14.34 -5.28 14.95
C PRO A 27 14.79 -6.52 15.74
N PRO A 28 15.65 -6.35 16.76
CA PRO A 28 16.16 -7.46 17.56
C PRO A 28 15.10 -7.97 18.55
N ILE A 29 14.02 -8.57 18.02
CA ILE A 29 12.90 -9.18 18.75
C ILE A 29 12.91 -10.69 18.58
N GLY A 30 12.53 -11.42 19.62
CA GLY A 30 12.54 -12.89 19.67
C GLY A 30 11.15 -13.50 19.85
N GLY A 31 11.07 -14.83 19.72
CA GLY A 31 9.86 -15.61 20.04
C GLY A 31 8.60 -15.14 19.29
N ASP A 32 7.47 -15.14 19.99
CA ASP A 32 6.15 -14.81 19.44
C ASP A 32 6.04 -13.38 18.90
N GLU A 33 6.79 -12.44 19.49
CA GLU A 33 6.81 -11.05 19.04
C GLU A 33 7.40 -10.94 17.63
N ARG A 34 8.44 -11.74 17.33
CA ARG A 34 9.04 -11.82 16.00
C ARG A 34 8.02 -12.29 14.95
N ALA A 35 7.22 -13.30 15.28
CA ALA A 35 6.22 -13.83 14.37
C ALA A 35 5.13 -12.78 14.06
N ARG A 36 4.58 -12.13 15.10
CA ARG A 36 3.58 -11.07 14.94
C ARG A 36 4.08 -9.90 14.10
N PHE A 37 5.34 -9.53 14.27
CA PHE A 37 5.93 -8.46 13.47
C PHE A 37 6.03 -8.81 11.99
N ILE A 38 6.39 -10.06 11.68
CA ILE A 38 6.46 -10.54 10.29
C ILE A 38 5.06 -10.57 9.67
N GLU A 39 4.07 -11.09 10.39
CA GLU A 39 2.68 -11.10 9.94
C GLU A 39 2.15 -9.68 9.69
N GLN A 40 2.40 -8.76 10.61
CA GLN A 40 2.05 -7.36 10.43
C GLN A 40 2.73 -6.77 9.18
N ALA A 41 4.03 -7.01 8.99
CA ALA A 41 4.74 -6.52 7.82
C ALA A 41 4.21 -7.11 6.51
N GLN A 42 3.73 -8.36 6.51
CA GLN A 42 3.11 -8.98 5.34
C GLN A 42 1.78 -8.30 4.99
N ASN A 43 0.93 -8.08 6.00
CA ASN A 43 -0.35 -7.40 5.81
C ASN A 43 -0.15 -5.96 5.36
N ASP A 44 0.74 -5.21 6.02
CA ASP A 44 1.08 -3.82 5.65
C ASP A 44 1.60 -3.75 4.20
N PHE A 45 2.50 -4.66 3.82
CA PHE A 45 3.02 -4.71 2.46
C PHE A 45 1.91 -4.98 1.45
N GLN A 46 1.06 -5.97 1.71
CA GLN A 46 -0.04 -6.33 0.82
C GLN A 46 -1.00 -5.16 0.63
N ASP A 47 -1.44 -4.52 1.71
CA ASP A 47 -2.39 -3.42 1.67
C ASP A 47 -1.82 -2.20 0.93
N PHE A 48 -0.56 -1.84 1.21
CA PHE A 48 0.10 -0.74 0.51
C PHE A 48 0.33 -1.04 -0.97
N ALA A 49 0.70 -2.28 -1.31
CA ALA A 49 0.88 -2.69 -2.70
C ALA A 49 -0.44 -2.66 -3.48
N ILE A 50 -1.54 -3.16 -2.91
CA ILE A 50 -2.87 -3.15 -3.54
C ILE A 50 -3.30 -1.71 -3.84
N ILE A 51 -3.18 -0.79 -2.89
CA ILE A 51 -3.56 0.61 -3.10
C ILE A 51 -2.61 1.30 -4.07
N GLY A 52 -1.30 1.06 -3.96
CA GLY A 52 -0.29 1.68 -4.81
C GLY A 52 -0.36 1.25 -6.29
N ASP A 53 -0.89 0.06 -6.58
CA ASP A 53 -1.07 -0.47 -7.95
C ASP A 53 -2.47 -0.14 -8.53
N ALA A 54 -3.36 0.44 -7.72
CA ALA A 54 -4.71 0.75 -8.16
C ALA A 54 -4.73 1.85 -9.23
N LYS A 55 -5.71 1.77 -10.13
CA LYS A 55 -6.12 2.90 -10.96
C LYS A 55 -7.10 3.77 -10.18
N ALA A 56 -6.79 5.05 -10.01
CA ALA A 56 -7.61 6.00 -9.27
C ALA A 56 -8.40 6.93 -10.20
N THR A 57 -9.66 7.20 -9.86
CA THR A 57 -10.50 8.21 -10.51
C THR A 57 -11.31 8.97 -9.45
N LEU A 58 -11.42 10.29 -9.60
CA LEU A 58 -12.27 11.13 -8.76
C LEU A 58 -13.38 11.73 -9.62
N ASP A 59 -14.62 11.31 -9.39
CA ASP A 59 -15.80 11.72 -10.16
C ASP A 59 -16.96 12.01 -9.20
N ASP A 60 -17.64 13.15 -9.38
CA ASP A 60 -18.74 13.62 -8.52
C ASP A 60 -18.44 13.57 -6.99
N GLY A 61 -17.17 13.75 -6.61
CA GLY A 61 -16.72 13.69 -5.21
C GLY A 61 -16.44 12.28 -4.68
N PHE A 62 -16.55 11.25 -5.52
CA PHE A 62 -16.23 9.86 -5.19
C PHE A 62 -14.86 9.47 -5.73
N LEU A 63 -13.98 9.02 -4.83
CA LEU A 63 -12.73 8.36 -5.19
C LEU A 63 -12.99 6.87 -5.41
N THR A 64 -12.77 6.40 -6.64
CA THR A 64 -12.78 4.97 -6.98
C THR A 64 -11.35 4.48 -7.20
N LEU A 65 -10.99 3.38 -6.53
CA LEU A 65 -9.75 2.64 -6.75
C LEU A 65 -10.08 1.30 -7.41
N THR A 66 -9.57 1.08 -8.62
CA THR A 66 -9.80 -0.17 -9.36
C THR A 66 -8.51 -0.97 -9.41
N ILE A 67 -8.59 -2.25 -9.00
CA ILE A 67 -7.45 -3.18 -8.98
C ILE A 67 -7.79 -4.35 -9.92
N ASP A 68 -6.89 -4.66 -10.84
CA ASP A 68 -7.03 -5.82 -11.71
C ASP A 68 -6.46 -7.07 -11.02
N LEU A 69 -7.34 -7.98 -10.60
CA LEU A 69 -6.96 -9.23 -9.93
C LEU A 69 -7.01 -10.45 -10.87
N ARG A 70 -7.19 -10.23 -12.17
CA ARG A 70 -7.21 -11.33 -13.13
C ARG A 70 -5.81 -11.97 -13.25
N PRO A 71 -5.71 -13.28 -13.54
CA PRO A 71 -4.43 -13.94 -13.73
C PRO A 71 -3.61 -13.28 -14.83
N LYS A 72 -2.29 -13.13 -14.62
CA LYS A 72 -1.37 -12.74 -15.71
C LYS A 72 -1.33 -13.89 -16.72
N SER A 73 -1.54 -13.57 -17.99
CA SER A 73 -1.42 -14.51 -19.12
C SER A 73 0.03 -14.89 -19.38
#